data_AF-A0A562VH91-F1
#
_entry.id   AF-A0A562VH91-F1
#
_cell.length_a   1.000
_cell.length_b   1.000
_cell.length_c   1.000
_cell.angle_alpha   90.00
_cell.angle_beta   90.00
_cell.angle_gamma   90.00
#
_symmetry.space_group_name_H-M   'P 1'
#
loop_
_entity.id
_entity.type
_entity.pdbx_description
1 polymer ?
#
loop_
_entity_poly.entity_id
_entity_poly.type
_entity_poly.pdbx_seq_one_letter_code
_entity_poly.pdbx_strand_id
1 'polypeptide(L)' 'MLNTQWRKSSKSGPNGACVEARLSVTGVEVRDSKDVSGPTLHATTGEWRELLAISRHGSR' A
#
# COMPACT_ATOMS: atom_id res chain seq x y z
N MET A 1 17.94 6.76 4.49
CA MET A 1 16.72 7.59 4.60
C MET A 1 15.52 6.75 4.18
N LEU A 2 14.43 6.75 4.94
CA LEU A 2 13.21 6.03 4.55
C LEU A 2 12.56 6.73 3.35
N ASN A 3 12.16 5.98 2.33
CA ASN A 3 11.46 6.55 1.18
C ASN A 3 9.99 6.83 1.54
N THR A 4 9.71 8.05 1.99
CA THR A 4 8.38 8.50 2.44
C THR A 4 7.49 9.04 1.32
N GLN A 5 7.91 8.91 0.05
CA GLN A 5 7.11 9.32 -1.10
C GLN A 5 6.06 8.25 -1.44
N TRP A 6 4.86 8.72 -1.81
CA TRP A 6 3.80 7.85 -2.32
C TRP A 6 4.22 7.24 -3.66
N ARG A 7 4.19 5.91 -3.72
CA ARG A 7 4.40 5.15 -4.95
C ARG A 7 3.08 4.54 -5.39
N LYS A 8 2.62 4.94 -6.57
CA LYS A 8 1.47 4.33 -7.24
C LYS A 8 1.80 2.92 -7.73
N SER A 9 0.87 1.99 -7.55
CA SER A 9 0.98 0.63 -8.10
C SER A 9 0.99 0.67 -9.63
N SER A 10 1.84 -0.15 -10.26
CA SER A 10 1.82 -0.34 -11.72
C SER A 10 0.58 -1.08 -12.22
N LYS A 11 -0.19 -1.67 -11.30
CA LYS A 11 -1.49 -2.32 -11.60
C LYS A 11 -2.66 -1.32 -11.53
N SER A 12 -2.41 -0.07 -11.13
CA SER A 12 -3.40 1.00 -11.19
C SER A 12 -3.63 1.39 -12.65
N GLY A 13 -4.80 1.05 -13.19
CA GLY A 13 -5.24 1.41 -14.53
C GLY A 13 -6.62 2.09 -14.52
N PRO A 14 -7.13 2.54 -15.69
CA PRO A 14 -8.40 3.26 -15.80
C PRO A 14 -9.58 2.54 -15.13
N ASN A 15 -9.59 1.20 -15.23
CA ASN A 15 -10.66 0.34 -14.71
C ASN A 15 -10.20 -0.54 -13.52
N GLY A 16 -9.04 -0.24 -12.91
CA GLY A 16 -8.47 -1.04 -11.82
C GLY A 16 -8.78 -0.51 -10.42
N ALA A 17 -8.50 -1.35 -9.42
CA ALA A 17 -8.36 -0.92 -8.03
C ALA A 17 -7.03 -0.18 -7.87
N CYS A 18 -7.08 1.14 -7.76
CA CYS A 18 -5.89 1.99 -7.76
C CYS A 18 -5.40 2.22 -6.33
N VAL A 19 -4.15 1.86 -6.04
CA VAL A 19 -3.55 2.04 -4.71
C VAL A 19 -2.19 2.72 -4.79
N GLU A 20 -1.87 3.51 -3.78
CA GLU A 20 -0.54 4.06 -3.54
C GLU A 20 -0.04 3.62 -2.16
N ALA A 21 1.27 3.38 -2.03
CA ALA A 21 1.89 3.05 -0.75
C ALA A 21 3.17 3.88 -0.51
N ARG A 22 3.47 4.17 0.76
CA ARG A 22 4.74 4.79 1.18
C ARG A 22 5.30 4.17 2.45
N LEU A 23 6.60 4.31 2.69
CA LEU A 23 7.18 3.97 3.98
C LEU A 23 6.86 5.08 5.00
N SER A 24 6.58 4.67 6.24
CA SER A 24 6.47 5.55 7.40
C SER A 24 7.55 5.17 8.42
N VAL A 25 7.68 5.95 9.49
CA VAL A 25 8.64 5.67 10.56
C VAL A 25 8.36 4.32 11.24
N THR A 26 7.09 3.93 11.33
CA THR A 26 6.64 2.75 12.08
C THR A 26 6.13 1.61 11.19
N GLY A 27 6.13 1.78 9.86
CA GLY A 27 5.58 0.78 8.95
C GLY A 27 5.35 1.26 7.51
N VAL A 28 4.19 0.90 6.97
CA VAL A 28 3.75 1.20 5.62
C VAL A 28 2.35 1.80 5.66
N GLU A 29 2.17 2.86 4.89
CA GLU A 29 0.88 3.50 4.70
C GLU A 29 0.36 3.22 3.29
N VAL A 30 -0.93 2.91 3.18
CA VAL A 30 -1.62 2.60 1.92
C VAL A 30 -2.89 3.43 1.82
N ARG A 31 -3.14 3.99 0.63
CA ARG A 31 -4.38 4.74 0.35
C ARG A 31 -4.91 4.44 -1.05
N ASP A 32 -6.17 4.80 -1.27
CA ASP A 32 -6.76 4.84 -2.61
C ASP A 32 -6.11 5.95 -3.44
N SER A 33 -5.60 5.64 -4.63
CA SER A 33 -5.06 6.67 -5.52
C SER A 33 -6.12 7.66 -6.02
N LYS A 34 -7.40 7.27 -6.01
CA LYS A 34 -8.53 8.06 -6.51
C LYS A 34 -9.10 8.99 -5.45
N ASP A 35 -8.86 8.71 -4.17
CA ASP A 35 -9.27 9.53 -3.03
C ASP A 35 -8.08 9.82 -2.11
N VAL A 36 -7.20 10.71 -2.57
CA VAL A 36 -5.97 11.09 -1.84
C VAL A 36 -6.23 11.85 -0.53
N SER A 37 -7.45 12.41 -0.37
CA SER A 37 -7.96 13.06 0.83
C SER A 37 -8.60 12.09 1.83
N GLY A 38 -8.89 10.87 1.38
CA GLY A 38 -9.53 9.84 2.18
C GLY A 38 -8.62 9.23 3.25
N PRO A 39 -9.16 8.26 4.01
CA PRO A 39 -8.43 7.58 5.06
C PRO A 39 -7.24 6.79 4.51
N THR A 40 -6.18 6.72 5.32
CA THR A 40 -4.98 5.93 5.03
C THR A 40 -4.94 4.72 5.96
N LEU A 41 -4.72 3.54 5.41
CA LEU A 41 -4.43 2.33 6.17
C LEU A 41 -2.96 2.37 6.62
N HIS A 42 -2.71 2.25 7.92
CA HIS A 42 -1.37 2.09 8.47
C HIS A 42 -1.17 0.64 8.89
N ALA A 43 -0.14 -0.01 8.34
CA ALA A 43 0.33 -1.32 8.77
C ALA A 43 1.72 -1.18 9.37
N THR A 44 1.95 -1.73 10.56
CA THR A 44 3.31 -1.85 11.12
C THR A 44 4.20 -2.68 10.20
N THR A 45 5.52 -2.62 10.39
CA THR A 45 6.44 -3.46 9.60
C THR A 45 6.13 -4.96 9.69
N GLY A 46 5.66 -5.44 10.85
CA GLY A 46 5.26 -6.83 11.03
C GLY A 46 4.00 -7.18 10.24
N GLU A 47 2.94 -6.39 10.40
CA GLU A 47 1.67 -6.58 9.67
C GLU A 47 1.85 -6.49 8.15
N TRP A 48 2.70 -5.58 7.68
CA TRP A 48 3.01 -5.46 6.26
C TRP A 48 3.69 -6.72 5.70
N ARG A 49 4.60 -7.35 6.47
CA ARG A 49 5.24 -8.61 6.07
C ARG A 49 4.24 -9.76 6.00
N GLU A 50 3.35 -9.87 6.99
CA GLU A 50 2.29 -10.87 7.00
C GLU A 50 1.31 -10.66 5.83
N LEU A 51 0.90 -9.42 5.57
CA LEU A 51 0.04 -9.07 4.43
C LEU A 51 0.67 -9.51 3.11
N LEU A 52 1.97 -9.26 2.91
CA LEU A 52 2.70 -9.67 1.70
C LEU A 52 2.85 -11.19 1.61
N ALA A 53 3.07 -11.87 2.74
CA ALA A 53 3.13 -13.33 2.78
C ALA A 53 1.79 -13.92 2.32
N ILE A 54 0.68 -13.51 2.91
CA ILE A 54 -0.67 -14.00 2.59
C ILE A 54 -1.05 -13.65 1.15
N SER A 55 -0.76 -12.43 0.69
CA SER A 55 -1.09 -11.99 -0.69
C SER A 55 -0.37 -12.81 -1.77
N ARG A 56 0.87 -13.24 -1.51
CA ARG A 56 1.63 -14.11 -2.41
C ARG A 56 1.07 -15.54 -2.48
N HIS A 57 0.41 -15.98 -1.42
CA HIS A 57 -0.22 -17.30 -1.34
C HIS A 57 -1.70 -17.29 -1.80
N GLY A 58 -2.36 -16.13 -1.77
CA GLY A 58 -3.78 -15.92 -2.09
C GLY A 58 -4.06 -15.44 -3.52
N SER A 59 -3.41 -16.02 -4.52
CA SER A 59 -3.81 -15.90 -5.93
C SER A 59 -4.33 -17.27 -6.42
N ARG A 60 -5.46 -17.72 -5.87
CA ARG A 60 -6.34 -18.75 -6.45
C ARG A 60 -7.77 -18.28 -6.33
#